data_AF-A0A6L8N4U4-F1
#
_entry.id   AF-A0A6L8N4U4-F1
#
_cell.length_a   1.000
_cell.length_b   1.000
_cell.length_c   1.000
_cell.angle_alpha   90.00
_cell.angle_beta   90.00
_cell.angle_gamma   90.00
#
_symmetry.space_group_name_H-M   'P 1'
#
loop_
_entity.id
_entity.type
_entity.pdbx_description
1 polymer ?
#
loop_
_entity_poly.entity_id
_entity_poly.type
_entity_poly.pdbx_seq_one_letter_code
_entity_poly.pdbx_strand_id
1 'polypeptide(L)'
;MRMQSLATTETWPVPTAAAAVVRADGTVAGRYGPTGHRFPLASVTKPLAAYAVLVAYEEGAVELDEPAGPPGATVRHLLAHTSGLAFDEHRISADPGTRRIYSNTGFDVLADHVAKATDIPFPEYLRQAVLEPLGMTSTALEGSAAKDAVSTVDDLVRFAAEVQAPRLLDARTVLDAMTVAWPGLAGLLPGYGRQTPNDWGLGFEIRDGKAPHWTGAASSPRTFGHFGQSGTFLWIDPDAGAAS
;
A
#
# COMPACT_ATOMS: atom_id res chain seq x y z
N MET A 1 -13.99 25.26 -7.06
CA MET A 1 -14.37 24.62 -8.34
C MET A 1 -14.50 23.12 -8.06
N ARG A 2 -15.70 22.52 -8.19
CA ARG A 2 -15.85 21.06 -8.00
C ARG A 2 -15.10 20.35 -9.13
N MET A 3 -14.18 19.44 -8.82
CA MET A 3 -13.57 18.58 -9.84
C MET A 3 -14.65 17.67 -10.43
N GLN A 4 -14.84 17.70 -11.76
CA GLN A 4 -15.82 16.83 -12.44
C GLN A 4 -15.58 15.34 -12.16
N SER A 5 -14.33 14.93 -11.91
CA SER A 5 -14.00 13.54 -11.57
C SER A 5 -14.54 13.09 -10.20
N LEU A 6 -14.77 14.01 -9.26
CA LEU A 6 -15.38 13.72 -7.96
C LEU A 6 -16.90 13.90 -7.98
N ALA A 7 -17.49 14.36 -9.08
CA ALA A 7 -18.95 14.49 -9.17
C ALA A 7 -19.63 13.12 -9.37
N THR A 8 -18.91 12.14 -9.92
CA THR A 8 -19.45 10.79 -10.14
C THR A 8 -19.65 10.00 -8.85
N THR A 9 -18.95 10.34 -7.76
CA THR A 9 -19.14 9.68 -6.46
C THR A 9 -20.50 10.00 -5.84
N GLU A 10 -21.17 11.09 -6.27
CA GLU A 10 -22.53 11.44 -5.84
C GLU A 10 -23.57 10.39 -6.25
N THR A 11 -23.31 9.62 -7.32
CA THR A 11 -24.28 8.66 -7.86
C THR A 11 -23.98 7.22 -7.49
N TRP A 12 -22.97 6.97 -6.65
CA TRP A 12 -22.59 5.62 -6.27
C TRP A 12 -23.64 4.97 -5.36
N PRO A 13 -23.98 3.69 -5.58
CA PRO A 13 -25.00 2.99 -4.81
C PRO A 13 -24.44 2.50 -3.45
N VAL A 14 -23.87 3.40 -2.65
CA VAL A 14 -23.28 3.11 -1.34
C VAL A 14 -23.81 4.06 -0.27
N PRO A 15 -23.94 3.63 1.00
CA PRO A 15 -24.46 4.48 2.07
C PRO A 15 -23.59 5.70 2.38
N THR A 16 -22.27 5.60 2.18
CA THR A 16 -21.33 6.68 2.46
C THR A 16 -20.13 6.55 1.54
N ALA A 17 -19.76 7.65 0.87
CA ALA A 17 -18.56 7.75 0.05
C ALA A 17 -17.85 9.07 0.37
N ALA A 18 -16.52 9.01 0.45
CA ALA A 18 -15.66 10.18 0.57
C ALA A 18 -14.44 9.99 -0.31
N ALA A 19 -13.90 11.08 -0.85
CA ALA A 19 -12.74 11.06 -1.73
C ALA A 19 -12.02 12.41 -1.69
N ALA A 20 -10.74 12.41 -2.05
CA ALA A 20 -9.97 13.62 -2.23
C ALA A 20 -8.93 13.41 -3.31
N VAL A 21 -8.51 14.49 -3.97
CA VAL A 21 -7.38 14.48 -4.89
C VAL A 21 -6.31 15.42 -4.34
N VAL A 22 -5.08 14.95 -4.25
CA VAL A 22 -3.92 15.71 -3.80
C VAL A 22 -2.86 15.73 -4.89
N ARG A 23 -2.29 16.91 -5.15
CA ARG A 23 -1.20 17.09 -6.11
C ARG A 23 0.15 16.76 -5.48
N ALA A 24 1.17 16.58 -6.32
CA ALA A 24 2.53 16.30 -5.87
C ALA A 24 3.15 17.40 -4.97
N ASP A 25 2.65 18.65 -5.05
CA ASP A 25 3.05 19.74 -4.16
C ASP A 25 2.31 19.73 -2.80
N GLY A 26 1.52 18.69 -2.53
CA GLY A 26 0.70 18.53 -1.32
C GLY A 26 -0.60 19.31 -1.34
N THR A 27 -0.90 20.09 -2.40
CA THR A 27 -2.15 20.85 -2.47
C THR A 27 -3.34 19.92 -2.73
N VAL A 28 -4.39 20.06 -1.91
CA VAL A 28 -5.64 19.34 -2.15
C VAL A 28 -6.40 20.00 -3.29
N ALA A 29 -6.48 19.31 -4.43
CA ALA A 29 -7.17 19.77 -5.62
C ALA A 29 -8.70 19.70 -5.50
N GLY A 30 -9.22 18.76 -4.71
CA GLY A 30 -10.64 18.58 -4.49
C GLY A 30 -10.94 17.59 -3.38
N ARG A 31 -12.15 17.70 -2.81
CA ARG A 31 -12.69 16.79 -1.79
C ARG A 31 -14.16 16.53 -2.05
N TYR A 32 -14.62 15.37 -1.63
CA TYR A 32 -16.01 14.96 -1.69
C TYR A 32 -16.39 14.17 -0.43
N GLY A 33 -17.63 14.33 0.03
CA GLY A 33 -18.20 13.55 1.12
C GLY A 33 -17.60 13.87 2.51
N PRO A 34 -17.94 13.05 3.53
CA PRO A 34 -17.47 13.24 4.90
C PRO A 34 -16.02 12.75 5.04
N THR A 35 -15.06 13.57 4.61
CA THR A 35 -13.62 13.21 4.57
C THR A 35 -13.00 12.81 5.92
N GLY A 36 -13.61 13.21 7.05
CA GLY A 36 -13.23 12.78 8.39
C GLY A 36 -13.94 11.50 8.89
N HIS A 37 -14.78 10.87 8.08
CA HIS A 37 -15.42 9.59 8.44
C HIS A 37 -14.39 8.46 8.46
N ARG A 38 -14.44 7.60 9.48
CA ARG A 38 -13.53 6.45 9.63
C ARG A 38 -14.02 5.29 8.78
N PHE A 39 -13.17 4.79 7.88
CA PHE A 39 -13.42 3.64 7.02
C PHE A 39 -12.46 2.50 7.35
N PRO A 40 -12.92 1.24 7.41
CA PRO A 40 -12.05 0.08 7.35
C PRO A 40 -11.33 0.04 6.00
N LEU A 41 -10.00 0.07 6.03
CA LEU A 41 -9.19 0.18 4.81
C LEU A 41 -9.10 -1.11 4.01
N ALA A 42 -9.37 -2.25 4.64
CA ALA A 42 -9.00 -3.55 4.08
C ALA A 42 -7.55 -3.47 3.57
N SER A 43 -7.27 -3.94 2.35
CA SER A 43 -5.90 -4.00 1.85
C SER A 43 -5.21 -2.66 1.54
N VAL A 44 -5.90 -1.51 1.62
CA VAL A 44 -5.21 -0.19 1.65
C VAL A 44 -4.35 -0.03 2.92
N THR A 45 -4.48 -0.93 3.89
CA THR A 45 -3.54 -1.10 5.02
C THR A 45 -2.11 -1.40 4.57
N LYS A 46 -1.91 -2.17 3.48
CA LYS A 46 -0.59 -2.65 3.07
C LYS A 46 0.40 -1.52 2.73
N PRO A 47 0.02 -0.48 1.97
CA PRO A 47 0.87 0.70 1.80
C PRO A 47 1.38 1.31 3.11
N LEU A 48 0.52 1.44 4.13
CA LEU A 48 0.92 1.99 5.43
C LEU A 48 1.92 1.07 6.14
N ALA A 49 1.62 -0.23 6.20
CA ALA A 49 2.50 -1.22 6.81
C ALA A 49 3.85 -1.34 6.07
N ALA A 50 3.84 -1.33 4.74
CA ALA A 50 5.04 -1.35 3.92
C ALA A 50 5.91 -0.12 4.16
N TYR A 51 5.31 1.07 4.23
CA TYR A 51 6.03 2.30 4.53
C TYR A 51 6.69 2.25 5.91
N ALA A 52 6.01 1.71 6.93
CA ALA A 52 6.61 1.48 8.24
C ALA A 52 7.79 0.49 8.19
N VAL A 53 7.66 -0.63 7.46
CA VAL A 53 8.78 -1.57 7.25
C VAL A 53 9.97 -0.87 6.57
N LEU A 54 9.72 0.04 5.63
CA LEU A 54 10.79 0.81 4.99
C LEU A 54 11.44 1.84 5.93
N VAL A 55 10.69 2.39 6.89
CA VAL A 55 11.28 3.20 7.98
C VAL A 55 12.18 2.32 8.83
N ALA A 56 11.74 1.11 9.20
CA ALA A 56 12.56 0.16 9.96
C ALA A 56 13.84 -0.22 9.20
N TYR A 57 13.77 -0.28 7.87
CA TYR A 57 14.92 -0.48 7.01
C TYR A 57 15.91 0.70 7.07
N GLU A 58 15.44 1.94 6.92
CA GLU A 58 16.33 3.12 7.01
C GLU A 58 16.90 3.35 8.42
N GLU A 59 16.17 2.94 9.46
CA GLU A 59 16.65 2.93 10.84
C GLU A 59 17.72 1.84 11.10
N GLY A 60 17.91 0.91 10.16
CA GLY A 60 18.82 -0.22 10.29
C GLY A 60 18.33 -1.31 11.24
N ALA A 61 17.03 -1.32 11.56
CA ALA A 61 16.41 -2.37 12.38
C ALA A 61 16.19 -3.67 11.59
N VAL A 62 15.96 -3.56 10.28
CA VAL A 62 15.82 -4.69 9.36
C VAL A 62 16.57 -4.41 8.06
N GLU A 63 16.90 -5.44 7.30
CA GLU A 63 17.53 -5.31 5.98
C GLU A 63 16.65 -5.94 4.90
N LEU A 64 16.51 -5.31 3.74
CA LEU A 64 15.60 -5.81 2.68
C LEU A 64 15.96 -7.23 2.22
N ASP A 65 17.24 -7.57 2.22
CA ASP A 65 17.76 -8.85 1.74
C ASP A 65 18.08 -9.84 2.87
N GLU A 66 17.74 -9.52 4.13
CA GLU A 66 17.88 -10.48 5.21
C GLU A 66 16.77 -11.55 5.18
N PRO A 67 17.05 -12.76 5.70
CA PRO A 67 16.05 -13.82 5.75
C PRO A 67 14.82 -13.45 6.57
N ALA A 68 13.63 -13.60 5.97
CA ALA A 68 12.35 -13.42 6.64
C ALA A 68 11.25 -14.28 5.99
N GLY A 69 10.43 -14.95 6.81
CA GLY A 69 9.37 -15.83 6.34
C GLY A 69 9.86 -17.25 5.97
N PRO A 70 9.33 -17.86 4.89
CA PRO A 70 9.74 -19.19 4.44
C PRO A 70 11.25 -19.31 4.17
N PRO A 71 11.82 -20.53 4.21
CA PRO A 71 13.21 -20.74 3.82
C PRO A 71 13.53 -20.15 2.44
N GLY A 72 14.57 -19.31 2.38
CA GLY A 72 15.00 -18.62 1.15
C GLY A 72 14.27 -17.30 0.83
N ALA A 73 13.21 -16.95 1.57
CA ALA A 73 12.56 -15.65 1.44
C ALA A 73 13.26 -14.57 2.27
N THR A 74 13.03 -13.31 1.89
CA THR A 74 13.57 -12.12 2.57
C THR A 74 12.46 -11.10 2.86
N VAL A 75 12.77 -10.04 3.60
CA VAL A 75 11.88 -8.89 3.80
C VAL A 75 11.37 -8.35 2.47
N ARG A 76 12.27 -8.19 1.47
CA ARG A 76 11.93 -7.75 0.11
C ARG A 76 10.94 -8.71 -0.58
N HIS A 77 11.09 -10.02 -0.39
CA HIS A 77 10.15 -10.99 -0.95
C HIS A 77 8.75 -10.88 -0.34
N LEU A 78 8.66 -10.62 0.96
CA LEU A 78 7.37 -10.44 1.64
C LEU A 78 6.69 -9.15 1.16
N LEU A 79 7.42 -8.04 1.08
CA LEU A 79 6.92 -6.74 0.59
C LEU A 79 6.40 -6.83 -0.85
N ALA A 80 7.10 -7.58 -1.70
CA ALA A 80 6.79 -7.71 -3.12
C ALA A 80 5.83 -8.87 -3.46
N HIS A 81 5.28 -9.57 -2.47
CA HIS A 81 4.42 -10.74 -2.67
C HIS A 81 5.08 -11.85 -3.51
N THR A 82 6.36 -12.12 -3.26
CA THR A 82 7.16 -13.17 -3.91
C THR A 82 7.75 -14.16 -2.91
N SER A 83 7.36 -14.14 -1.63
CA SER A 83 7.84 -15.09 -0.63
C SER A 83 7.34 -16.52 -0.82
N GLY A 84 6.32 -16.72 -1.65
CA GLY A 84 5.68 -18.03 -1.84
C GLY A 84 4.61 -18.37 -0.81
N LEU A 85 4.37 -17.52 0.18
CA LEU A 85 3.27 -17.71 1.15
C LEU A 85 1.89 -17.62 0.48
N ALA A 86 0.97 -18.46 0.94
CA ALA A 86 -0.43 -18.42 0.56
C ALA A 86 -1.13 -17.13 1.03
N PHE A 87 -2.37 -16.92 0.58
CA PHE A 87 -3.11 -15.68 0.78
C PHE A 87 -3.36 -15.34 2.27
N ASP A 88 -3.94 -16.26 3.05
CA ASP A 88 -4.39 -16.02 4.44
C ASP A 88 -3.99 -17.21 5.37
N GLU A 89 -2.96 -17.96 5.01
CA GLU A 89 -2.47 -19.10 5.80
C GLU A 89 -0.95 -19.23 5.67
N HIS A 90 -0.28 -19.78 6.70
CA HIS A 90 1.18 -20.00 6.72
C HIS A 90 1.66 -21.17 5.82
N ARG A 91 0.91 -21.48 4.76
CA ARG A 91 1.27 -22.52 3.79
C ARG A 91 2.19 -21.95 2.72
N ILE A 92 3.31 -22.63 2.47
CA ILE A 92 4.22 -22.34 1.36
C ILE A 92 3.64 -22.96 0.09
N SER A 93 3.37 -22.14 -0.93
CA SER A 93 2.72 -22.52 -2.18
C SER A 93 3.65 -22.48 -3.40
N ALA A 94 4.82 -21.87 -3.27
CA ALA A 94 5.86 -21.78 -4.30
C ALA A 94 7.21 -21.44 -3.66
N ASP A 95 8.29 -21.66 -4.40
CA ASP A 95 9.60 -21.19 -3.98
C ASP A 95 9.67 -19.65 -4.07
N PRO A 96 10.40 -18.98 -3.16
CA PRO A 96 10.56 -17.53 -3.19
C PRO A 96 11.09 -17.03 -4.55
N GLY A 97 10.55 -15.91 -5.03
CA GLY A 97 10.95 -15.27 -6.29
C GLY A 97 10.41 -15.91 -7.57
N THR A 98 9.70 -17.04 -7.48
CA THR A 98 9.24 -17.78 -8.68
C THR A 98 7.86 -17.38 -9.18
N ARG A 99 7.00 -16.81 -8.32
CA ARG A 99 5.62 -16.41 -8.64
C ARG A 99 5.21 -15.19 -7.82
N ARG A 100 4.30 -14.38 -8.36
CA ARG A 100 3.62 -13.32 -7.60
C ARG A 100 2.37 -13.89 -6.93
N ILE A 101 2.42 -14.10 -5.62
CA ILE A 101 1.31 -14.59 -4.81
C ILE A 101 0.95 -13.52 -3.78
N TYR A 102 -0.11 -12.78 -4.07
CA TYR A 102 -0.66 -11.79 -3.13
C TYR A 102 -1.00 -12.47 -1.80
N SER A 103 -0.45 -11.95 -0.71
CA SER A 103 -0.47 -12.62 0.59
C SER A 103 -0.67 -11.63 1.74
N ASN A 104 -1.75 -11.82 2.50
CA ASN A 104 -1.96 -11.17 3.79
C ASN A 104 -0.98 -11.73 4.82
N THR A 105 -0.83 -13.07 4.86
CA THR A 105 0.12 -13.73 5.76
C THR A 105 1.55 -13.21 5.60
N GLY A 106 1.97 -12.88 4.37
CA GLY A 106 3.28 -12.26 4.13
C GLY A 106 3.45 -10.92 4.84
N PHE A 107 2.38 -10.11 4.93
CA PHE A 107 2.39 -8.84 5.66
C PHE A 107 2.30 -9.02 7.18
N ASP A 108 1.58 -10.03 7.66
CA ASP A 108 1.58 -10.37 9.08
C ASP A 108 2.97 -10.86 9.53
N VAL A 109 3.65 -11.66 8.70
CA VAL A 109 5.04 -12.08 8.94
C VAL A 109 5.99 -10.87 8.93
N LEU A 110 5.81 -9.88 8.04
CA LEU A 110 6.59 -8.64 8.06
C LEU A 110 6.40 -7.87 9.37
N ALA A 111 5.15 -7.73 9.82
CA ALA A 111 4.83 -7.05 11.05
C ALA A 111 5.47 -7.72 12.26
N ASP A 112 5.38 -9.06 12.35
CA ASP A 112 6.04 -9.84 13.39
C ASP A 112 7.58 -9.73 13.33
N HIS A 113 8.15 -9.65 12.12
CA HIS A 113 9.60 -9.51 11.92
C HIS A 113 10.10 -8.16 12.44
N VAL A 114 9.45 -7.07 12.05
CA VAL A 114 9.77 -5.71 12.56
C VAL A 114 9.55 -5.63 14.06
N ALA A 115 8.46 -6.21 14.59
CA ALA A 115 8.18 -6.17 16.01
C ALA A 115 9.27 -6.88 16.84
N LYS A 116 9.80 -8.00 16.35
CA LYS A 116 10.91 -8.71 16.99
C LYS A 116 12.23 -7.94 16.89
N ALA A 117 12.50 -7.31 15.76
CA ALA A 117 13.74 -6.57 15.54
C ALA A 117 13.83 -5.29 16.39
N THR A 118 12.68 -4.65 16.63
CA THR A 118 12.59 -3.37 17.35
C THR A 118 12.20 -3.51 18.82
N ASP A 119 11.69 -4.67 19.23
CA ASP A 119 11.04 -4.91 20.53
C ASP A 119 9.81 -3.99 20.77
N ILE A 120 9.17 -3.55 19.68
CA ILE A 120 7.98 -2.69 19.68
C ILE A 120 6.84 -3.41 18.95
N PRO A 121 5.64 -3.54 19.55
CA PRO A 121 4.48 -4.12 18.83
C PRO A 121 4.21 -3.37 17.53
N PHE A 122 4.01 -4.09 16.41
CA PHE A 122 3.92 -3.45 15.09
C PHE A 122 2.86 -2.33 14.96
N PRO A 123 1.64 -2.43 15.55
CA PRO A 123 0.70 -1.30 15.55
C PRO A 123 1.26 -0.05 16.20
N GLU A 124 2.04 -0.20 17.27
CA GLU A 124 2.71 0.91 17.94
C GLU A 124 3.88 1.44 17.12
N TYR A 125 4.65 0.54 16.49
CA TYR A 125 5.72 0.93 15.59
C TYR A 125 5.20 1.74 14.39
N LEU A 126 4.15 1.26 13.69
CA LEU A 126 3.48 2.00 12.61
C LEU A 126 2.99 3.37 13.08
N ARG A 127 2.43 3.44 14.30
CA ARG A 127 1.94 4.68 14.89
C ARG A 127 3.08 5.69 15.07
N GLN A 128 4.18 5.28 15.69
CA GLN A 128 5.33 6.15 15.98
C GLN A 128 6.13 6.52 14.71
N ALA A 129 6.34 5.56 13.82
CA ALA A 129 7.19 5.71 12.64
C ALA A 129 6.50 6.48 11.50
N VAL A 130 5.18 6.36 11.37
CA VAL A 130 4.43 6.90 10.21
C VAL A 130 3.26 7.78 10.63
N LEU A 131 2.36 7.28 11.49
CA LEU A 131 1.09 7.99 11.72
C LEU A 131 1.29 9.29 12.50
N GLU A 132 2.05 9.29 13.61
CA GLU A 132 2.32 10.47 14.41
C GLU A 132 3.10 11.55 13.65
N PRO A 133 4.22 11.23 12.95
CA PRO A 133 4.97 12.23 12.20
C PRO A 133 4.18 12.88 11.05
N LEU A 134 3.24 12.15 10.46
CA LEU A 134 2.33 12.67 9.44
C LEU A 134 1.07 13.31 10.02
N GLY A 135 0.90 13.27 11.34
CA GLY A 135 -0.29 13.76 12.04
C GLY A 135 -1.56 12.98 11.71
N MET A 136 -1.47 11.73 11.28
CA MET A 136 -2.62 10.88 10.93
C MET A 136 -3.34 10.37 12.20
N THR A 137 -3.91 11.30 12.97
CA THR A 137 -4.45 11.05 14.32
C THR A 137 -5.78 10.30 14.33
N SER A 138 -6.40 10.06 13.17
CA SER A 138 -7.64 9.30 13.03
C SER A 138 -7.41 7.93 12.37
N THR A 139 -6.14 7.53 12.27
CA THR A 139 -5.69 6.27 11.72
C THR A 139 -5.19 5.34 12.82
N ALA A 140 -5.57 4.08 12.77
CA ALA A 140 -5.08 3.06 13.68
C ALA A 140 -5.03 1.70 12.98
N LEU A 141 -4.09 0.85 13.38
CA LEU A 141 -4.05 -0.56 13.02
C LEU A 141 -4.65 -1.38 14.16
N GLU A 142 -5.78 -2.03 13.91
CA GLU A 142 -6.57 -2.73 14.93
C GLU A 142 -6.35 -4.26 14.92
N GLY A 143 -5.51 -4.76 14.01
CA GLY A 143 -5.26 -6.20 13.83
C GLY A 143 -4.15 -6.48 12.81
N SER A 144 -4.47 -7.28 11.79
CA SER A 144 -3.54 -7.67 10.72
C SER A 144 -2.99 -6.46 9.97
N ALA A 145 -1.66 -6.40 9.84
CA ALA A 145 -0.93 -5.41 9.04
C ALA A 145 -1.24 -5.51 7.53
N ALA A 146 -2.00 -6.51 7.12
CA ALA A 146 -2.43 -6.68 5.76
C ALA A 146 -3.80 -6.05 5.45
N LYS A 147 -4.66 -5.82 6.45
CA LYS A 147 -6.08 -5.51 6.20
C LYS A 147 -6.85 -4.73 7.27
N ASP A 148 -6.36 -4.63 8.50
CA ASP A 148 -7.18 -4.16 9.62
C ASP A 148 -6.86 -2.72 10.07
N ALA A 149 -6.29 -1.88 9.19
CA ALA A 149 -6.24 -0.45 9.48
C ALA A 149 -7.60 0.20 9.25
N VAL A 150 -7.92 1.17 10.10
CA VAL A 150 -9.05 2.09 9.97
C VAL A 150 -8.46 3.48 9.82
N SER A 151 -8.94 4.26 8.85
CA SER A 151 -8.44 5.62 8.58
C SER A 151 -9.54 6.51 8.03
N THR A 152 -9.20 7.76 7.69
CA THR A 152 -10.07 8.75 7.09
C THR A 152 -9.45 9.22 5.76
N VAL A 153 -10.24 9.85 4.90
CA VAL A 153 -9.70 10.49 3.69
C VAL A 153 -8.72 11.60 4.06
N ASP A 154 -8.99 12.32 5.16
CA ASP A 154 -8.10 13.37 5.66
C ASP A 154 -6.69 12.88 5.99
N ASP A 155 -6.58 11.72 6.62
CA ASP A 155 -5.30 11.13 6.98
C ASP A 155 -4.62 10.50 5.74
N LEU A 156 -5.37 9.79 4.90
CA LEU A 156 -4.83 9.20 3.67
C LEU A 156 -4.32 10.26 2.68
N VAL A 157 -4.89 11.46 2.65
CA VAL A 157 -4.35 12.59 1.87
C VAL A 157 -2.95 12.98 2.36
N ARG A 158 -2.68 12.93 3.66
CA ARG A 158 -1.36 13.24 4.24
C ARG A 158 -0.35 12.16 3.87
N PHE A 159 -0.75 10.90 3.96
CA PHE A 159 0.07 9.78 3.50
C PHE A 159 0.36 9.85 1.98
N ALA A 160 -0.65 10.13 1.17
CA ALA A 160 -0.49 10.28 -0.28
C ALA A 160 0.43 11.46 -0.67
N ALA A 161 0.38 12.56 0.08
CA ALA A 161 1.31 13.67 -0.09
C ALA A 161 2.75 13.28 0.31
N GLU A 162 2.89 12.55 1.42
CA GLU A 162 4.18 12.03 1.90
C GLU A 162 4.83 11.12 0.85
N VAL A 163 4.09 10.17 0.26
CA VAL A 163 4.67 9.26 -0.73
C VAL A 163 5.05 9.98 -2.03
N GLN A 164 4.36 11.06 -2.40
CA GLN A 164 4.73 11.88 -3.56
C GLN A 164 5.96 12.76 -3.33
N ALA A 165 6.14 13.27 -2.10
CA ALA A 165 7.22 14.17 -1.71
C ALA A 165 7.75 13.78 -0.31
N PRO A 166 8.59 12.74 -0.23
CA PRO A 166 8.92 12.11 1.05
C PRO A 166 9.81 12.98 1.92
N ARG A 167 9.51 12.92 3.21
CA ARG A 167 10.20 13.61 4.33
C ARG A 167 10.58 12.64 5.44
N LEU A 168 9.87 11.51 5.57
CA LEU A 168 10.17 10.45 6.54
C LEU A 168 11.21 9.46 6.03
N LEU A 169 11.17 9.14 4.73
CA LEU A 169 12.13 8.27 4.06
C LEU A 169 13.00 9.07 3.09
N ASP A 170 14.20 8.56 2.79
CA ASP A 170 14.98 9.05 1.64
C ASP A 170 14.17 8.85 0.34
N ALA A 171 14.22 9.85 -0.54
CA ALA A 171 13.49 9.80 -1.80
C ALA A 171 13.88 8.59 -2.68
N ARG A 172 15.10 8.04 -2.51
CA ARG A 172 15.54 6.82 -3.19
C ARG A 172 14.82 5.59 -2.68
N THR A 173 14.59 5.47 -1.37
CA THR A 173 13.85 4.35 -0.78
C THR A 173 12.40 4.34 -1.27
N VAL A 174 11.78 5.51 -1.39
CA VAL A 174 10.43 5.62 -1.94
C VAL A 174 10.41 5.34 -3.45
N LEU A 175 11.44 5.77 -4.19
CA LEU A 175 11.62 5.43 -5.60
C LEU A 175 11.76 3.91 -5.81
N ASP A 176 12.55 3.25 -4.97
CA ASP A 176 12.70 1.79 -4.99
C ASP A 176 11.38 1.10 -4.63
N ALA A 177 10.63 1.64 -3.67
CA ALA A 177 9.33 1.10 -3.29
C ALA A 177 8.27 1.17 -4.40
N MET A 178 8.33 2.18 -5.27
CA MET A 178 7.45 2.31 -6.44
C MET A 178 8.02 1.67 -7.73
N THR A 179 9.16 1.00 -7.64
CA THR A 179 9.80 0.30 -8.78
C THR A 179 9.48 -1.19 -8.72
N VAL A 180 9.25 -1.82 -9.88
CA VAL A 180 8.89 -3.25 -9.96
C VAL A 180 10.00 -4.11 -9.35
N ALA A 181 9.65 -4.85 -8.31
CA ALA A 181 10.49 -5.88 -7.70
C ALA A 181 10.18 -7.25 -8.33
N TRP A 182 11.19 -7.98 -8.79
CA TRP A 182 11.04 -9.22 -9.58
C TRP A 182 10.15 -9.05 -10.83
N PRO A 183 10.63 -8.36 -11.88
CA PRO A 183 9.85 -8.14 -13.09
C PRO A 183 9.51 -9.45 -13.82
N GLY A 184 8.40 -9.45 -14.56
CA GLY A 184 8.00 -10.57 -15.43
C GLY A 184 7.20 -11.68 -14.73
N LEU A 185 7.00 -11.60 -13.41
CA LEU A 185 6.22 -12.59 -12.68
C LEU A 185 4.72 -12.44 -12.92
N ALA A 186 4.07 -13.51 -13.38
CA ALA A 186 2.61 -13.59 -13.43
C ALA A 186 2.01 -13.86 -12.04
N GLY A 187 0.77 -13.42 -11.84
CA GLY A 187 0.05 -13.62 -10.58
C GLY A 187 -1.43 -13.33 -10.69
N LEU A 188 -2.17 -13.62 -9.63
CA LEU A 188 -3.56 -13.20 -9.49
C LEU A 188 -3.60 -11.82 -8.83
N LEU A 189 -4.34 -10.90 -9.43
CA LEU A 189 -4.79 -9.66 -8.78
C LEU A 189 -6.20 -9.93 -8.22
N PRO A 190 -6.40 -9.96 -6.90
CA PRO A 190 -7.71 -10.32 -6.31
C PRO A 190 -8.86 -9.50 -6.90
N GLY A 191 -9.91 -10.15 -7.40
CA GLY A 191 -11.04 -9.47 -8.06
C GLY A 191 -10.83 -9.07 -9.52
N TYR A 192 -9.60 -9.09 -10.04
CA TYR A 192 -9.25 -8.74 -11.43
C TYR A 192 -8.62 -9.90 -12.22
N GLY A 193 -8.55 -11.09 -11.61
CA GLY A 193 -8.08 -12.30 -12.27
C GLY A 193 -6.57 -12.35 -12.48
N ARG A 194 -6.13 -13.16 -13.45
CA ARG A 194 -4.70 -13.37 -13.74
C ARG A 194 -4.13 -12.20 -14.55
N GLN A 195 -2.99 -11.70 -14.11
CA GLN A 195 -2.20 -10.65 -14.78
C GLN A 195 -0.83 -11.22 -15.18
N THR A 196 -0.32 -10.84 -16.35
CA THR A 196 0.96 -11.31 -16.91
C THR A 196 1.67 -10.17 -17.66
N PRO A 197 2.61 -9.45 -17.03
CA PRO A 197 3.06 -9.63 -15.64
C PRO A 197 2.04 -9.11 -14.61
N ASN A 198 2.21 -9.48 -13.34
CA ASN A 198 1.53 -8.88 -12.20
C ASN A 198 2.54 -8.08 -11.37
N ASP A 199 2.84 -6.87 -11.83
CA ASP A 199 3.90 -6.05 -11.27
C ASP A 199 3.57 -5.48 -9.89
N TRP A 200 4.59 -5.45 -9.03
CA TRP A 200 4.50 -5.02 -7.64
C TRP A 200 5.83 -4.43 -7.21
N GLY A 201 5.78 -3.32 -6.48
CA GLY A 201 6.94 -2.74 -5.82
C GLY A 201 7.13 -3.28 -4.41
N LEU A 202 7.68 -2.47 -3.52
CA LEU A 202 7.82 -2.83 -2.11
C LEU A 202 6.56 -2.43 -1.34
N GLY A 203 5.56 -3.30 -1.40
CA GLY A 203 4.26 -3.13 -0.74
C GLY A 203 3.22 -2.31 -1.49
N PHE A 204 3.59 -1.73 -2.63
CA PHE A 204 2.69 -1.03 -3.54
C PHE A 204 2.42 -1.85 -4.80
N GLU A 205 1.16 -2.00 -5.17
CA GLU A 205 0.78 -2.55 -6.47
C GLU A 205 1.14 -1.54 -7.56
N ILE A 206 1.70 -2.00 -8.69
CA ILE A 206 2.05 -1.16 -9.83
C ILE A 206 1.17 -1.52 -11.02
N ARG A 207 0.45 -0.54 -11.56
CA ARG A 207 -0.57 -0.72 -12.60
C ARG A 207 -0.01 -1.37 -13.86
N ASP A 208 1.11 -0.86 -14.36
CA ASP A 208 1.71 -1.25 -15.65
C ASP A 208 0.64 -1.35 -16.77
N GLY A 209 0.57 -2.47 -17.49
CA GLY A 209 -0.40 -2.76 -18.53
C GLY A 209 -1.55 -3.67 -18.10
N LYS A 210 -1.81 -3.83 -16.79
CA LYS A 210 -2.84 -4.75 -16.28
C LYS A 210 -4.23 -4.41 -16.82
N ALA A 211 -4.97 -5.43 -17.23
CA ALA A 211 -6.32 -5.29 -17.74
C ALA A 211 -7.15 -6.57 -17.48
N PRO A 212 -8.37 -6.48 -16.94
CA PRO A 212 -9.00 -5.29 -16.36
C PRO A 212 -8.25 -4.78 -15.11
N HIS A 213 -8.50 -3.53 -14.70
CA HIS A 213 -7.85 -2.92 -13.53
C HIS A 213 -8.78 -1.99 -12.76
N TRP A 214 -8.43 -1.70 -11.49
CA TRP A 214 -9.20 -0.81 -10.60
C TRP A 214 -8.92 0.68 -10.82
N THR A 215 -7.73 1.01 -11.33
CA THR A 215 -7.38 2.38 -11.74
C THR A 215 -8.10 2.80 -13.02
N GLY A 216 -8.15 4.10 -13.31
CA GLY A 216 -8.71 4.62 -14.55
C GLY A 216 -7.97 4.17 -15.81
N ALA A 217 -8.67 4.16 -16.95
CA ALA A 217 -8.09 3.84 -18.26
C ALA A 217 -6.99 4.84 -18.68
N ALA A 218 -7.05 6.07 -18.18
CA ALA A 218 -6.08 7.13 -18.43
C ALA A 218 -4.90 7.17 -17.43
N SER A 219 -4.92 6.35 -16.38
CA SER A 219 -3.81 6.24 -15.43
C SER A 219 -2.54 5.75 -16.15
N SER A 220 -1.40 6.37 -15.84
CA SER A 220 -0.12 5.99 -16.45
C SER A 220 0.29 4.57 -16.04
N PRO A 221 1.11 3.85 -16.85
CA PRO A 221 1.69 2.57 -16.43
C PRO A 221 2.47 2.65 -15.11
N ARG A 222 2.98 3.84 -14.76
CA ARG A 222 3.71 4.10 -13.51
C ARG A 222 2.82 4.35 -12.30
N THR A 223 1.49 4.33 -12.49
CA THR A 223 0.56 4.46 -11.37
C THR A 223 0.76 3.31 -10.39
N PHE A 224 0.85 3.63 -9.10
CA PHE A 224 1.01 2.65 -8.05
C PHE A 224 0.10 2.97 -6.86
N GLY A 225 -0.12 1.98 -5.98
CA GLY A 225 -0.98 2.15 -4.83
C GLY A 225 -1.56 0.84 -4.33
N HIS A 226 -2.83 0.86 -3.92
CA HIS A 226 -3.56 -0.32 -3.51
C HIS A 226 -5.08 -0.08 -3.51
N PHE A 227 -5.86 -1.15 -3.66
CA PHE A 227 -7.31 -1.16 -3.40
C PHE A 227 -7.68 -2.21 -2.35
N GLY A 228 -8.76 -1.98 -1.62
CA GLY A 228 -9.28 -2.85 -0.58
C GLY A 228 -10.65 -3.42 -0.95
N GLN A 229 -10.93 -4.65 -0.49
CA GLN A 229 -12.24 -5.28 -0.68
C GLN A 229 -13.39 -4.54 0.02
N SER A 230 -13.11 -3.61 0.92
CA SER A 230 -14.09 -2.71 1.55
C SER A 230 -14.56 -1.57 0.62
N GLY A 231 -14.12 -1.53 -0.64
CA GLY A 231 -14.45 -0.47 -1.59
C GLY A 231 -13.54 0.76 -1.47
N THR A 232 -12.38 0.60 -0.83
CA THR A 232 -11.35 1.63 -0.67
C THR A 232 -10.30 1.51 -1.76
N PHE A 233 -9.69 2.62 -2.13
CA PHE A 233 -8.52 2.64 -3.00
C PHE A 233 -7.67 3.86 -2.69
N LEU A 234 -6.39 3.73 -2.95
CA LEU A 234 -5.39 4.79 -2.92
C LEU A 234 -4.50 4.57 -4.13
N TRP A 235 -4.40 5.54 -5.02
CA TRP A 235 -3.44 5.50 -6.12
C TRP A 235 -2.65 6.80 -6.19
N ILE A 236 -1.43 6.70 -6.70
CA ILE A 236 -0.51 7.79 -6.97
C ILE A 236 -0.03 7.61 -8.41
N ASP A 237 -0.18 8.65 -9.24
CA ASP A 237 0.28 8.69 -10.61
C ASP A 237 1.39 9.75 -10.74
N PRO A 238 2.67 9.32 -10.78
CA PRO A 238 3.81 10.23 -10.91
C PRO A 238 3.80 11.08 -12.18
N ASP A 239 3.24 10.55 -13.28
CA ASP A 239 3.21 11.25 -14.56
C ASP A 239 2.13 12.35 -14.55
N ALA A 240 1.04 12.12 -13.82
CA ALA A 240 0.00 13.13 -13.58
C ALA A 240 0.35 14.10 -12.45
N GLY A 241 1.31 13.76 -11.58
CA GLY A 241 1.63 14.51 -10.37
C GLY A 241 0.44 14.59 -9.41
N ALA A 242 -0.31 13.50 -9.27
CA ALA A 242 -1.54 13.46 -8.48
C ALA A 242 -1.75 12.10 -7.80
N ALA A 243 -2.48 12.13 -6.69
CA ALA A 243 -2.96 10.97 -5.96
C ALA A 243 -4.42 11.14 -5.52
N SER A 244 -5.14 10.03 -5.34
CA SER A 244 -6.54 10.01 -4.89
C SER A 244 -6.89 8.77 -4.10
#